data_AF-A0A7C4QZ27-F1
#
_entry.id   AF-A0A7C4QZ27-F1
#
_cell.length_a   1.000
_cell.length_b   1.000
_cell.length_c   1.000
_cell.angle_alpha   90.00
_cell.angle_beta   90.00
_cell.angle_gamma   90.00
#
_symmetry.space_group_name_H-M   'P 1'
#
loop_
_entity.id
_entity.type
_entity.pdbx_description
1 polymer ?
#
loop_
_entity_poly.entity_id
_entity_poly.type
_entity_poly.pdbx_seq_one_letter_code
_entity_poly.pdbx_strand_id
1 'polypeptide(L)'
;MQFQVPQFINMEDRIVGPLTLKQFGYLAVSGIGIMFCNILPLPKILFLIISALLAGAGMAMAFVKVDGRPLPYLVSAFISFMWQPRLYVWKPGNDIAIEKNQTSMREAVGGIDLEKLIFGLTLKSAWRHVQTGSKPADDPEIEQPTQKASPLEAYHVFRKITGEKEAARRIDYR
;
A
#
# COMPACT_ATOMS: atom_id res chain seq x y z
N MET A 1 8.25 14.10 -34.64
CA MET A 1 8.66 15.25 -33.82
C MET A 1 8.47 14.85 -32.36
N GLN A 2 9.54 14.76 -31.57
CA GLN A 2 9.43 14.53 -30.13
C GLN A 2 9.24 15.90 -29.45
N PHE A 3 8.09 16.11 -28.82
CA PHE A 3 7.84 17.29 -28.02
C PHE A 3 8.52 17.12 -26.66
N GLN A 4 9.39 18.06 -26.28
CA GLN A 4 9.90 18.12 -24.92
C GLN A 4 8.77 18.56 -24.00
N VAL A 5 8.41 17.71 -23.03
CA VAL A 5 7.44 18.07 -22.01
C VAL A 5 8.07 19.16 -21.13
N PRO A 6 7.43 20.34 -20.99
CA PRO A 6 7.92 21.38 -20.09
C PRO A 6 7.99 20.86 -18.65
N GLN A 7 9.17 20.92 -18.03
CA GLN A 7 9.37 20.42 -16.66
C GLN A 7 9.05 21.46 -15.57
N PHE A 8 8.50 22.62 -15.95
CA PHE A 8 8.34 23.77 -15.05
C PHE A 8 7.12 23.70 -14.12
N ILE A 9 6.40 22.58 -14.04
CA ILE A 9 5.18 22.47 -13.22
C ILE A 9 5.43 22.68 -11.72
N ASN A 10 6.68 22.50 -11.26
CA ASN A 10 7.05 22.58 -9.84
C ASN A 10 7.68 23.92 -9.45
N MET A 11 7.88 24.85 -10.40
CA MET A 11 8.39 26.19 -10.08
C MET A 11 7.20 27.08 -9.71
N GLU A 12 7.32 27.83 -8.61
CA GLU A 12 6.31 28.82 -8.25
C GLU A 12 6.29 29.97 -9.26
N ASP A 13 5.08 30.41 -9.62
CA ASP A 13 4.89 31.56 -10.50
C ASP A 13 5.43 32.84 -9.88
N ARG A 14 6.22 33.57 -10.68
CA ARG A 14 6.76 34.89 -10.35
C ARG A 14 5.81 35.95 -10.90
N ILE A 15 4.96 36.48 -10.03
CA ILE A 15 3.90 37.43 -10.40
C ILE A 15 4.39 38.88 -10.22
N VAL A 16 5.20 39.12 -9.17
CA VAL A 16 5.67 40.48 -8.81
C VAL A 16 7.15 40.59 -9.17
N GLY A 17 7.42 40.89 -10.44
CA GLY A 17 8.79 40.98 -10.96
C GLY A 17 9.56 39.67 -10.74
N PRO A 18 10.71 39.68 -10.03
CA PRO A 18 11.49 38.47 -9.78
C PRO A 18 10.94 37.60 -8.63
N LEU A 19 9.94 38.07 -7.89
CA LEU A 19 9.44 37.44 -6.66
C LEU A 19 8.23 36.53 -6.91
N THR A 20 8.19 35.41 -6.17
CA THR A 20 6.98 34.58 -6.09
C THR A 20 5.93 35.24 -5.19
N LEU A 21 4.66 34.88 -5.34
CA LEU A 21 3.58 35.45 -4.52
C LEU A 21 3.83 35.26 -3.02
N LYS A 22 4.40 34.11 -2.62
CA LYS A 22 4.75 33.83 -1.22
C LYS A 22 5.88 34.73 -0.72
N GLN A 23 6.93 34.90 -1.53
CA GLN A 23 8.04 35.79 -1.21
C GLN A 23 7.59 37.25 -1.04
N PHE A 24 6.74 37.71 -1.95
CA PHE A 24 6.12 39.02 -1.85
C PHE A 24 5.29 39.13 -0.56
N GLY A 25 4.50 38.11 -0.22
CA GLY A 25 3.74 38.05 1.02
C GLY A 25 4.60 38.22 2.27
N TYR A 26 5.75 37.54 2.36
CA TYR A 26 6.66 37.68 3.50
C TYR A 26 7.26 39.09 3.62
N LEU A 27 7.65 39.69 2.49
CA LEU A 27 8.16 41.07 2.46
C LEU A 27 7.07 42.09 2.80
N ALA A 28 5.85 41.88 2.31
CA ALA A 28 4.72 42.75 2.60
C ALA A 28 4.37 42.72 4.09
N VAL A 29 4.30 41.54 4.72
CA VAL A 29 4.05 41.40 6.16
C VAL A 29 5.15 42.08 6.98
N SER A 30 6.42 41.89 6.61
CA SER A 30 7.54 42.58 7.26
C SER A 30 7.44 44.11 7.12
N GLY A 31 7.15 44.61 5.91
CA GLY A 31 6.97 46.04 5.64
C GLY A 31 5.81 46.66 6.42
N ILE A 32 4.67 45.97 6.49
CA ILE A 32 3.51 46.39 7.30
C ILE A 32 3.90 46.42 8.79
N GLY A 33 4.64 45.44 9.28
CA GLY A 33 5.13 45.41 10.66
C GLY A 33 6.07 46.58 11.00
N ILE A 34 6.94 46.98 10.05
CA ILE A 34 7.81 48.14 10.20
C ILE A 34 6.97 49.44 10.25
N MET A 35 5.99 49.57 9.36
CA MET A 35 5.07 50.72 9.35
C MET A 35 4.24 50.80 10.63
N PHE A 36 3.78 49.66 11.15
CA PHE A 36 3.11 49.60 12.43
C PHE A 36 4.02 50.05 13.58
N CYS A 37 5.29 49.62 13.60
CA CYS A 37 6.26 50.08 14.59
C CYS A 37 6.53 51.59 14.52
N ASN A 38 6.37 52.21 13.36
CA ASN A 38 6.57 53.65 13.20
C ASN A 38 5.45 54.48 13.88
N ILE A 39 4.24 53.93 13.94
CA ILE A 39 3.07 54.59 14.54
C ILE A 39 3.11 54.50 16.07
N LEU A 40 3.79 53.49 16.63
CA LEU A 40 3.96 53.34 18.06
C LEU A 40 4.88 54.43 18.64
N PRO A 41 4.62 54.97 19.84
CA PRO A 41 5.44 55.99 20.48
C PRO A 41 6.73 55.38 21.07
N LEU A 42 7.56 54.78 20.21
CA LEU A 42 8.83 54.15 20.57
C LEU A 42 9.99 55.15 20.47
N PRO A 43 11.01 55.04 21.34
CA PRO A 43 12.25 55.81 21.15
C PRO A 43 12.91 55.43 19.83
N LYS A 44 13.49 56.42 19.12
CA LYS A 44 14.02 56.26 17.76
C LYS A 44 15.02 55.10 17.61
N ILE A 45 15.84 54.88 18.63
CA ILE A 45 16.84 53.81 18.66
C ILE A 45 16.16 52.43 18.68
N LEU A 46 15.12 52.27 19.49
CA LEU A 46 14.39 51.01 19.58
C LEU A 46 13.61 50.71 18.29
N PHE A 47 13.03 51.76 17.68
CA PHE A 47 12.42 51.64 16.35
C PHE A 47 13.42 51.15 15.30
N LEU A 48 14.65 51.69 15.29
CA LEU A 48 15.68 51.28 14.33
C LEU A 48 16.08 49.81 14.51
N ILE A 49 16.25 49.36 15.76
CA ILE A 49 16.61 47.97 16.06
C ILE A 49 15.49 47.00 15.63
N ILE A 50 14.25 47.30 16.00
CA ILE A 50 13.10 46.45 15.67
C ILE A 50 12.87 46.42 14.15
N SER A 51 12.93 47.57 13.48
CA SER A 51 12.76 47.64 12.03
C SER A 51 13.85 46.89 11.28
N ALA A 52 15.11 46.99 11.71
CA ALA A 52 16.22 46.21 11.15
C ALA A 52 16.00 44.70 11.33
N LEU A 53 15.52 44.28 12.51
CA LEU A 53 15.22 42.88 12.79
C LEU A 53 14.07 42.37 11.92
N LEU A 54 12.98 43.13 11.79
CA LEU A 54 11.83 42.78 10.94
C LEU A 54 12.22 42.71 9.46
N ALA A 55 12.98 43.70 8.98
CA ALA A 55 13.47 43.72 7.60
C ALA A 55 14.38 42.52 7.31
N GLY A 56 15.31 42.24 8.22
CA GLY A 56 16.19 41.07 8.14
C GLY A 56 15.41 39.75 8.14
N ALA A 57 14.42 39.60 9.03
CA ALA A 57 13.58 38.42 9.09
C ALA A 57 12.72 38.23 7.82
N GLY A 58 12.14 39.32 7.28
CA GLY A 58 11.37 39.29 6.04
C GLY A 58 12.22 38.88 4.83
N MET A 59 13.42 39.46 4.70
CA MET A 59 14.36 39.06 3.64
C MET A 59 14.85 37.63 3.80
N ALA A 60 15.14 37.20 5.04
CA ALA A 60 15.56 35.83 5.32
C ALA A 60 14.47 34.83 4.93
N MET A 61 13.20 35.08 5.30
CA MET A 61 12.08 34.22 4.89
C MET A 61 11.87 34.17 3.38
N ALA A 62 12.10 35.28 2.67
CA ALA A 62 11.89 35.34 1.22
C ALA A 62 12.98 34.62 0.42
N PHE A 63 14.25 34.75 0.81
CA PHE A 63 15.39 34.33 -0.04
C PHE A 63 16.24 33.20 0.52
N VAL A 64 16.29 33.01 1.84
CA VAL A 64 17.18 32.00 2.42
C VAL A 64 16.59 30.61 2.21
N LYS A 65 17.44 29.71 1.73
CA LYS A 65 17.16 28.29 1.61
C LYS A 65 18.22 27.52 2.39
N VAL A 66 17.78 26.55 3.18
CA VAL A 66 18.65 25.64 3.94
C VAL A 66 18.47 24.25 3.33
N ASP A 67 19.56 23.65 2.84
CA ASP A 67 19.55 22.34 2.18
C ASP A 67 18.51 22.21 1.05
N GLY A 68 18.39 23.28 0.25
CA GLY A 68 17.43 23.34 -0.86
C GLY A 68 15.97 23.58 -0.45
N ARG A 69 15.65 23.63 0.85
CA ARG A 69 14.31 23.92 1.36
C ARG A 69 14.14 25.40 1.72
N PRO A 70 12.98 26.00 1.46
CA PRO A 70 12.71 27.38 1.85
C PRO A 70 12.67 27.52 3.38
N LEU A 71 13.28 28.60 3.91
CA LEU A 71 13.33 28.86 5.35
C LEU A 71 11.97 28.84 6.06
N PRO A 72 10.85 29.33 5.48
CA PRO A 72 9.53 29.23 6.10
C PRO A 72 9.12 27.80 6.48
N TYR A 73 9.50 26.80 5.67
CA TYR A 73 9.23 25.39 5.98
C TYR A 73 10.04 24.89 7.17
N LEU A 74 11.30 25.32 7.27
CA LEU A 74 12.15 24.98 8.41
C LEU A 74 11.62 25.62 9.70
N VAL A 75 11.20 26.89 9.64
CA VAL A 75 10.64 27.61 10.77
C VAL A 75 9.32 26.97 11.23
N SER A 76 8.42 26.62 10.31
CA SER A 76 7.17 25.96 10.69
C SER A 76 7.43 24.57 11.31
N ALA A 77 8.38 23.81 10.77
CA ALA A 77 8.80 22.53 11.34
C ALA A 77 9.42 22.70 12.74
N PHE A 78 10.26 23.73 12.92
CA PHE A 78 10.86 24.04 14.22
C PHE A 78 9.82 24.43 15.27
N ILE A 79 8.87 25.29 14.92
CA ILE A 79 7.75 25.67 15.79
C ILE A 79 6.90 24.43 16.13
N SER A 80 6.57 23.62 15.13
CA SER A 80 5.80 22.38 15.34
C SER A 80 6.52 21.43 16.28
N PHE A 81 7.83 21.23 16.09
CA PHE A 81 8.64 20.37 16.93
C PHE A 81 8.70 20.86 18.40
N MET A 82 8.74 22.17 18.62
CA MET A 82 8.77 22.75 19.96
C MET A 82 7.43 22.61 20.69
N TRP A 83 6.31 22.77 19.97
CA TRP A 83 4.97 22.70 20.57
C TRP A 83 4.37 21.30 20.61
N GLN A 84 4.84 20.37 19.78
CA GLN A 84 4.28 19.03 19.73
C GLN A 84 4.62 18.24 21.01
N PRO A 85 3.62 17.59 21.63
CA PRO A 85 3.87 16.72 22.76
C PRO A 85 4.71 15.52 22.29
N ARG A 86 5.80 15.21 23.00
CA ARG A 86 6.67 14.06 22.74
C ARG A 86 6.08 12.75 23.26
N LEU A 87 4.76 12.59 23.12
CA LEU A 87 4.06 11.40 23.57
C LEU A 87 4.10 10.36 22.45
N TYR A 88 5.01 9.39 22.59
CA TYR A 88 5.02 8.22 21.72
C TYR A 88 3.95 7.24 22.21
N VAL A 89 2.75 7.32 21.63
CA VAL A 89 1.72 6.30 21.84
C VAL A 89 1.92 5.23 20.78
N TRP A 90 2.27 4.02 21.20
CA TRP A 90 2.20 2.87 20.31
C TRP A 90 0.75 2.71 19.87
N LYS A 91 0.50 2.97 18.60
CA LYS A 91 -0.75 2.61 17.95
C LYS A 91 -0.51 1.22 17.35
N PRO A 92 -1.06 0.14 17.93
CA PRO A 92 -1.15 -1.11 17.19
C PRO A 92 -1.77 -0.77 15.86
N GLY A 93 -1.16 -1.22 14.77
CA GLY A 93 -1.64 -0.91 13.43
C GLY A 93 -3.14 -1.19 13.40
N ASN A 94 -3.95 -0.14 13.29
CA ASN A 94 -5.19 -0.33 12.58
C ASN A 94 -4.71 -0.65 11.19
N ASP A 95 -4.67 -1.94 10.90
CA ASP A 95 -4.53 -2.47 9.57
C ASP A 95 -5.33 -1.53 8.70
N ILE A 96 -4.63 -0.89 7.75
CA ILE A 96 -5.25 -0.17 6.65
C ILE A 96 -6.46 -1.02 6.31
N ALA A 97 -7.68 -0.48 6.45
CA ALA A 97 -8.87 -1.20 6.07
C ALA A 97 -8.76 -1.38 4.56
N ILE A 98 -8.01 -2.42 4.15
CA ILE A 98 -8.04 -2.97 2.81
C ILE A 98 -9.47 -3.42 2.75
N GLU A 99 -10.26 -2.64 2.02
CA GLU A 99 -11.64 -2.96 1.69
C GLU A 99 -11.62 -4.39 1.18
N LYS A 100 -11.99 -5.32 2.07
CA LYS A 100 -11.90 -6.74 1.82
C LYS A 100 -13.06 -7.05 0.90
N ASN A 101 -12.84 -6.80 -0.39
CA ASN A 101 -13.84 -7.03 -1.42
C ASN A 101 -14.30 -8.49 -1.32
N GLN A 102 -15.51 -8.70 -0.80
CA GLN A 102 -15.98 -10.03 -0.38
C GLN A 102 -16.02 -11.04 -1.55
N THR A 103 -15.98 -10.54 -2.78
CA THR A 103 -15.87 -11.32 -4.02
C THR A 103 -14.53 -12.05 -4.16
N SER A 104 -13.38 -11.44 -3.81
CA SER A 104 -12.08 -12.11 -3.94
C SER A 104 -11.87 -13.21 -2.91
N MET A 105 -12.45 -13.05 -1.72
CA MET A 105 -12.47 -14.10 -0.70
C MET A 105 -13.40 -15.27 -1.07
N ARG A 106 -14.53 -15.01 -1.73
CA ARG A 106 -15.42 -16.09 -2.20
C ARG A 106 -14.78 -16.92 -3.31
N GLU A 107 -13.99 -16.31 -4.19
CA GLU A 107 -13.19 -17.05 -5.18
C GLU A 107 -12.08 -17.89 -4.52
N ALA A 108 -11.40 -17.34 -3.51
CA ALA A 108 -10.36 -18.09 -2.78
C ALA A 108 -10.93 -19.24 -1.91
N VAL A 109 -12.14 -19.07 -1.36
CA VAL A 109 -12.83 -20.09 -0.54
C VAL A 109 -13.64 -21.06 -1.40
N GLY A 110 -13.98 -20.70 -2.64
CA GLY A 110 -14.76 -21.51 -3.57
C GLY A 110 -14.13 -22.84 -3.99
N GLY A 111 -12.88 -23.09 -3.61
CA GLY A 111 -12.19 -24.39 -3.81
C GLY A 111 -12.08 -25.25 -2.56
N ILE A 112 -12.56 -24.80 -1.40
CA ILE A 112 -12.40 -25.51 -0.13
C ILE A 112 -13.74 -26.17 0.25
N ASP A 113 -13.87 -27.46 -0.05
CA ASP A 113 -15.02 -28.28 0.35
C ASP A 113 -15.16 -28.29 1.90
N LEU A 114 -16.10 -27.53 2.43
CA LEU A 114 -16.36 -27.45 3.88
C LEU A 114 -16.73 -28.80 4.48
N GLU A 115 -17.32 -29.72 3.71
CA GLU A 115 -17.58 -31.09 4.15
C GLU A 115 -16.28 -31.81 4.51
N LYS A 116 -15.26 -31.77 3.64
CA LYS A 116 -13.95 -32.40 3.89
C LYS A 116 -13.21 -31.77 5.08
N LEU A 117 -13.45 -30.48 5.33
CA LEU A 117 -12.90 -29.76 6.47
C LEU A 117 -13.51 -30.24 7.80
N ILE A 118 -14.83 -30.41 7.84
CA ILE A 118 -15.56 -30.92 9.02
C ILE A 118 -15.22 -32.38 9.28
N PHE A 119 -15.02 -33.19 8.23
CA PHE A 119 -14.60 -34.59 8.35
C PHE A 119 -13.12 -34.76 8.74
N GLY A 120 -12.37 -33.68 8.98
CA GLY A 120 -10.99 -33.72 9.52
C GLY A 120 -9.94 -34.32 8.58
N LEU A 121 -10.31 -34.63 7.33
CA LEU A 121 -9.40 -35.23 6.36
C LEU A 121 -8.27 -34.28 5.94
N THR A 122 -8.59 -32.99 5.82
CA THR A 122 -7.64 -31.93 5.41
C THR A 122 -6.66 -31.56 6.51
N LEU A 123 -7.08 -31.59 7.77
CA LEU A 123 -6.18 -31.38 8.91
C LEU A 123 -5.20 -32.54 9.06
N LYS A 124 -5.65 -33.79 8.85
CA LYS A 124 -4.79 -34.96 8.96
C LYS A 124 -3.78 -35.05 7.81
N SER A 125 -4.16 -34.66 6.58
CA SER A 125 -3.23 -34.59 5.45
C SER A 125 -2.23 -33.45 5.61
N ALA A 126 -2.67 -32.27 6.06
CA ALA A 126 -1.79 -31.14 6.36
C ALA A 126 -0.81 -31.47 7.50
N TRP A 127 -1.28 -32.10 8.59
CA TRP A 127 -0.43 -32.53 9.70
C TRP A 127 0.60 -33.59 9.25
N ARG A 128 0.19 -34.54 8.41
CA ARG A 128 1.13 -35.48 7.80
C ARG A 128 2.16 -34.77 6.94
N HIS A 129 1.77 -33.79 6.12
CA HIS A 129 2.69 -33.01 5.29
C HIS A 129 3.73 -32.21 6.09
N VAL A 130 3.32 -31.70 7.27
CA VAL A 130 4.23 -31.02 8.20
C VAL A 130 5.19 -32.01 8.86
N GLN A 131 4.76 -33.25 9.09
CA GLN A 131 5.61 -34.30 9.67
C GLN A 131 6.52 -34.98 8.66
N THR A 132 6.04 -35.22 7.44
CA THR A 132 6.82 -35.70 6.31
C THR A 132 7.39 -34.50 5.60
N GLY A 133 8.28 -33.78 6.28
CA GLY A 133 8.95 -32.60 5.71
C GLY A 133 9.41 -32.90 4.29
N SER A 134 8.83 -32.17 3.33
CA SER A 134 9.11 -32.14 1.89
C SER A 134 10.01 -33.26 1.36
N LYS A 135 9.53 -34.50 1.45
CA LYS A 135 9.93 -35.55 0.52
C LYS A 135 8.73 -35.75 -0.39
N PRO A 136 8.83 -35.47 -1.70
CA PRO A 136 7.77 -35.83 -2.61
C PRO A 136 7.65 -37.34 -2.50
N ALA A 137 6.56 -37.83 -1.91
CA ALA A 137 6.15 -39.19 -2.19
C ALA A 137 5.89 -39.20 -3.69
N ASP A 138 6.52 -40.14 -4.39
CA ASP A 138 6.23 -40.45 -5.77
C ASP A 138 4.75 -40.83 -5.86
N ASP A 139 3.87 -39.84 -5.97
CA ASP A 139 2.50 -40.04 -6.38
C ASP A 139 2.58 -40.43 -7.86
N PRO A 140 2.03 -41.60 -8.26
CA PRO A 140 1.96 -41.95 -9.65
C PRO A 140 1.22 -40.82 -10.37
N GLU A 141 1.89 -40.26 -11.38
CA GLU A 141 1.41 -39.21 -12.25
C GLU A 141 -0.04 -39.51 -12.67
N ILE A 142 -1.00 -38.80 -12.06
CA ILE A 142 -2.39 -38.82 -12.51
C ILE A 142 -2.41 -37.93 -13.75
N GLU A 143 -1.98 -38.50 -14.87
CA GLU A 143 -2.29 -37.98 -16.19
C GLU A 143 -3.82 -37.89 -16.30
N GLN A 144 -4.33 -36.68 -16.51
CA GLN A 144 -5.72 -36.45 -16.86
C GLN A 144 -6.01 -37.21 -18.16
N PRO A 145 -7.06 -38.06 -18.23
CA PRO A 145 -7.29 -38.88 -19.41
C PRO A 145 -7.72 -37.98 -20.57
N THR A 146 -6.78 -37.71 -21.46
CA THR A 146 -7.10 -37.28 -22.82
C THR A 146 -7.70 -38.49 -23.53
N GLN A 147 -8.94 -38.36 -23.98
CA GLN A 147 -9.65 -39.38 -24.76
C GLN A 147 -8.78 -39.91 -25.90
N LYS A 148 -8.53 -41.23 -25.94
CA LYS A 148 -8.73 -42.08 -27.12
C LYS A 148 -8.41 -43.56 -26.89
N ALA A 149 -9.34 -44.38 -27.40
CA ALA A 149 -9.22 -45.76 -27.88
C ALA A 149 -9.11 -46.90 -26.84
N SER A 150 -10.18 -47.70 -26.80
CA SER A 150 -10.26 -49.07 -26.27
C SER A 150 -9.36 -50.06 -27.03
N PRO A 151 -8.88 -51.16 -26.40
CA PRO A 151 -9.57 -52.45 -26.56
C PRO A 151 -9.45 -53.47 -25.39
N LEU A 152 -10.57 -54.18 -25.16
CA LEU A 152 -10.70 -55.61 -24.85
C LEU A 152 -10.03 -56.21 -23.59
N GLU A 153 -10.84 -56.38 -22.53
CA GLU A 153 -11.09 -57.70 -21.91
C GLU A 153 -12.30 -57.60 -20.97
N ALA A 154 -13.49 -57.86 -21.52
CA ALA A 154 -14.77 -57.69 -20.84
C ALA A 154 -15.09 -58.89 -19.94
N TYR A 155 -14.62 -58.86 -18.69
CA TYR A 155 -15.24 -59.61 -17.61
C TYR A 155 -16.47 -58.83 -17.11
N HIS A 156 -17.65 -59.42 -17.18
CA HIS A 156 -18.85 -58.82 -16.60
C HIS A 156 -19.17 -59.53 -15.28
N VAL A 157 -19.15 -58.76 -14.19
CA VAL A 157 -19.61 -59.21 -12.89
C VAL A 157 -21.13 -59.04 -12.86
N PHE A 158 -21.86 -60.13 -12.64
CA PHE A 158 -23.31 -60.06 -12.48
C PHE A 158 -23.72 -60.62 -11.12
N ARG A 159 -24.84 -60.11 -10.62
CA ARG A 159 -25.40 -60.50 -9.32
C ARG A 159 -26.53 -61.48 -9.58
N LYS A 160 -26.42 -62.69 -9.02
CA LYS A 160 -27.51 -63.68 -9.06
C LYS A 160 -28.65 -63.23 -8.15
N ILE A 161 -29.85 -63.73 -8.41
CA ILE A 161 -31.07 -63.35 -7.68
C ILE A 161 -30.99 -63.78 -6.19
N THR A 162 -30.13 -64.73 -5.87
CA THR A 162 -29.76 -65.15 -4.51
C THR A 162 -28.78 -64.22 -3.79
N GLY A 163 -28.22 -63.19 -4.47
CA GLY A 163 -27.42 -62.13 -3.85
C GLY A 163 -25.90 -62.25 -3.98
N GLU A 164 -25.38 -63.41 -4.38
CA GLU A 164 -23.95 -63.62 -4.62
C GLU A 164 -23.48 -63.01 -5.95
N LYS A 165 -22.23 -62.52 -5.97
CA LYS A 165 -21.60 -61.88 -7.14
C LYS A 165 -20.56 -62.82 -7.73
N GLU A 166 -20.68 -63.16 -9.00
CA GLU A 166 -19.71 -63.97 -9.73
C GLU A 166 -19.27 -63.24 -11.01
N ALA A 167 -18.00 -63.45 -11.39
CA ALA A 167 -17.41 -62.92 -12.61
C ALA A 167 -17.32 -64.05 -13.65
N ALA A 168 -17.94 -63.88 -14.81
CA ALA A 168 -17.84 -64.83 -15.91
C ALA A 168 -17.33 -64.14 -17.18
N ARG A 169 -16.44 -64.83 -17.90
CA ARG A 169 -15.96 -64.41 -19.21
C ARG A 169 -17.02 -64.78 -20.24
N ARG A 170 -17.49 -63.80 -21.03
CA ARG A 170 -18.39 -64.10 -22.16
C ARG A 170 -17.58 -64.82 -23.25
N ILE A 171 -17.98 -66.05 -23.56
CA ILE A 171 -17.46 -66.82 -24.69
C ILE A 171 -18.63 -66.96 -25.65
N ASP A 172 -18.61 -66.16 -26.72
CA ASP A 172 -19.59 -66.31 -27.80
C ASP A 172 -19.09 -67.45 -28.70
N TYR A 173 -19.81 -68.58 -28.70
CA TYR A 173 -19.57 -69.65 -29.66
C TYR A 173 -20.11 -69.23 -31.03
N ARG A 174 -19.34 -69.47 -32.09
CA ARG A 174 -19.74 -69.24 -33.48
C ARG A 174 -20.03 -70.56 -34.18
#